data_AF-A0A840RPK5-F1
#
_entry.id   AF-A0A840RPK5-F1
#
_cell.length_a   1.000
_cell.length_b   1.000
_cell.length_c   1.000
_cell.angle_alpha   90.00
_cell.angle_beta   90.00
_cell.angle_gamma   90.00
#
_symmetry.space_group_name_H-M   'P 1'
#
loop_
_entity.id
_entity.type
_entity.pdbx_description
1 polymer ?
#
loop_
_entity_poly.entity_id
_entity_poly.type
_entity_poly.pdbx_seq_one_letter_code
_entity_poly.pdbx_strand_id
1 'polypeptide(L)'
;MTSEHHNQPALESAHSGDDAVIPSSIFRGKLKINGIAYECHVLNDFRRAFSSKELTRLLTAGEQSVDLLALLEVNPLINNALVESNAFTFKITGMKQHEIGYDALIVIEILEKYLEAWERDLLSRANCKSVDQAISIARTCLRVGLMAMIDDATGFLAHKTNQTMYVKMEALKMLTIAKG
;
A
#
# COMPACT_ATOMS: atom_id res chain seq x y z
N MET A 1 41.24 2.25 -36.02
CA MET A 1 39.79 2.53 -35.91
C MET A 1 39.30 1.78 -34.71
N THR A 2 38.94 2.54 -33.69
CA THR A 2 38.86 2.19 -32.28
C THR A 2 37.59 1.41 -31.95
N SER A 3 37.79 0.28 -31.28
CA SER A 3 36.78 -0.57 -30.65
C SER A 3 36.23 0.10 -29.39
N GLU A 4 34.96 0.49 -29.42
CA GLU A 4 34.24 0.98 -28.24
C GLU A 4 33.79 -0.21 -27.37
N HIS A 5 34.56 -0.48 -26.32
CA HIS A 5 34.11 -1.29 -25.20
C HIS A 5 33.11 -0.48 -24.37
N HIS A 6 31.83 -0.83 -24.48
CA HIS A 6 30.76 -0.29 -23.66
C HIS A 6 30.91 -0.86 -22.23
N ASN A 7 31.58 -0.09 -21.38
CA ASN A 7 31.80 -0.40 -19.97
C ASN A 7 30.52 -0.06 -19.19
N GLN A 8 29.63 -1.05 -18.99
CA GLN A 8 28.55 -0.95 -18.01
C GLN A 8 29.17 -1.07 -16.60
N PRO A 9 28.97 -0.10 -15.69
CA PRO A 9 29.42 -0.28 -14.32
C PRO A 9 28.53 -1.34 -13.65
N ALA A 10 29.18 -2.41 -13.18
CA ALA A 10 28.61 -3.43 -12.32
C ALA A 10 27.95 -2.78 -11.10
N LEU A 11 26.73 -3.21 -10.76
CA LEU A 11 26.09 -2.88 -9.48
C LEU A 11 26.93 -3.50 -8.37
N GLU A 12 27.81 -2.68 -7.80
CA GLU A 12 28.59 -2.99 -6.63
C GLU A 12 27.66 -3.07 -5.41
N SER A 13 27.60 -4.25 -4.84
CA SER A 13 26.88 -4.58 -3.61
C SER A 13 27.43 -3.77 -2.43
N ALA A 14 26.70 -2.74 -2.02
CA ALA A 14 26.99 -2.00 -0.79
C ALA A 14 26.07 -2.49 0.35
N HIS A 15 26.50 -3.54 1.04
CA HIS A 15 26.15 -3.73 2.44
C HIS A 15 27.29 -3.16 3.29
N SER A 16 27.09 -1.97 3.87
CA SER A 16 27.85 -1.49 5.03
C SER A 16 27.05 -0.41 5.75
N GLY A 17 27.01 -0.52 7.08
CA GLY A 17 26.04 0.10 7.96
C GLY A 17 25.91 1.62 7.87
N ASP A 18 24.67 2.07 8.03
CA ASP A 18 24.29 3.45 8.23
C ASP A 18 23.30 3.49 9.39
N ASP A 19 23.35 4.52 10.24
CA ASP A 19 22.26 4.84 11.17
C ASP A 19 21.00 5.07 10.31
N ALA A 20 20.29 3.99 10.00
CA ALA A 20 19.20 4.01 9.03
C ALA A 20 18.17 5.01 9.53
N VAL A 21 18.10 6.16 8.84
CA VAL A 21 17.15 7.21 9.16
C VAL A 21 15.77 6.60 9.06
N ILE A 22 15.14 6.39 10.24
CA ILE A 22 13.82 5.77 10.31
C ILE A 22 12.86 6.63 9.47
N PRO A 23 12.24 6.06 8.43
CA PRO A 23 11.37 6.80 7.52
C PRO A 23 10.17 7.38 8.27
N SER A 24 9.64 8.48 7.75
CA SER A 24 8.50 9.17 8.35
C SER A 24 7.31 9.24 7.39
N SER A 25 6.11 9.08 7.93
CA SER A 25 4.86 9.28 7.20
C SER A 25 4.68 10.76 6.87
N ILE A 26 4.82 11.09 5.58
CA ILE A 26 4.63 12.45 5.05
C ILE A 26 3.23 12.67 4.49
N PHE A 27 2.56 11.61 4.02
CA PHE A 27 1.15 11.64 3.66
C PHE A 27 0.40 10.56 4.42
N ARG A 28 -0.66 10.95 5.12
CA ARG A 28 -1.57 10.05 5.83
C ARG A 28 -2.93 10.10 5.16
N GLY A 29 -3.48 8.94 4.83
CA GLY A 29 -4.73 8.80 4.11
C GLY A 29 -5.63 7.75 4.71
N LYS A 30 -6.85 7.67 4.17
CA LYS A 30 -7.79 6.58 4.46
C LYS A 30 -8.18 5.90 3.15
N LEU A 31 -7.78 4.65 2.99
CA LEU A 31 -8.25 3.78 1.92
C LEU A 31 -9.59 3.18 2.33
N LYS A 32 -10.61 3.28 1.47
CA LYS A 32 -11.92 2.69 1.71
C LYS A 32 -12.10 1.42 0.89
N ILE A 33 -12.35 0.31 1.55
CA ILE A 33 -12.70 -0.97 0.90
C ILE A 33 -13.97 -1.48 1.59
N ASN A 34 -15.01 -1.77 0.80
CA ASN A 34 -16.31 -2.23 1.29
C ASN A 34 -16.93 -1.36 2.40
N GLY A 35 -16.77 -0.04 2.30
CA GLY A 35 -17.28 0.91 3.30
C GLY A 35 -16.45 1.03 4.58
N ILE A 36 -15.43 0.18 4.76
CA ILE A 36 -14.50 0.25 5.88
C ILE A 36 -13.32 1.13 5.49
N ALA A 37 -12.95 2.06 6.38
CA ALA A 37 -11.78 2.90 6.21
C ALA A 37 -10.56 2.31 6.92
N TYR A 38 -9.48 2.17 6.16
CA TYR A 38 -8.17 1.69 6.59
C TYR A 38 -7.17 2.83 6.46
N GLU A 39 -6.41 3.07 7.51
CA GLU A 39 -5.36 4.08 7.46
C GLU A 39 -4.17 3.58 6.65
N CYS A 40 -3.63 4.46 5.81
CA CYS A 40 -2.46 4.18 4.99
C CYS A 40 -1.54 5.39 4.93
N HIS A 41 -0.27 5.13 4.60
CA HIS A 41 0.79 6.11 4.64
C HIS A 41 1.58 6.12 3.33
N VAL A 42 2.07 7.29 2.94
CA VAL A 42 3.21 7.43 2.04
C VAL A 42 4.35 8.03 2.85
N LEU A 43 5.49 7.34 2.83
CA LEU A 43 6.67 7.71 3.59
C LEU A 43 7.56 8.68 2.81
N ASN A 44 8.52 9.31 3.50
CA ASN A 44 9.49 10.24 2.90
C ASN A 44 10.43 9.58 1.87
N ASP A 45 10.53 8.26 1.86
CA ASP A 45 11.23 7.45 0.87
C ASP A 45 10.30 6.88 -0.23
N PHE A 46 9.07 7.41 -0.33
CA PHE A 46 8.03 7.05 -1.29
C PHE A 46 7.41 5.65 -1.13
N ARG A 47 7.80 4.88 -0.13
CA ARG A 47 7.09 3.63 0.19
C ARG A 47 5.65 3.92 0.60
N ARG A 48 4.75 3.06 0.15
CA ARG A 48 3.33 3.07 0.54
C ARG A 48 3.16 2.01 1.61
N ALA A 49 2.62 2.38 2.76
CA ALA A 49 2.65 1.53 3.93
C ALA A 49 1.30 1.40 4.62
N PHE A 50 1.05 0.20 5.16
CA PHE A 50 0.09 -0.04 6.24
C PHE A 50 0.86 -0.29 7.52
N SER A 51 0.33 0.13 8.68
CA SER A 51 0.81 -0.40 9.95
C SER A 51 0.37 -1.86 10.11
N SER A 52 1.06 -2.61 10.98
CA SER A 52 0.68 -4.00 11.31
C SER A 52 -0.80 -4.11 11.69
N LYS A 53 -1.26 -3.19 12.55
CA LYS A 53 -2.67 -3.10 12.96
C LYS A 53 -3.62 -2.89 11.78
N GLU A 54 -3.29 -1.98 10.87
CA GLU A 54 -4.17 -1.69 9.72
C GLU A 54 -4.15 -2.81 8.69
N LEU A 55 -3.02 -3.51 8.54
CA LEU A 55 -2.93 -4.70 7.69
C LEU A 55 -3.77 -5.85 8.25
N THR A 56 -3.72 -6.12 9.56
CA THR A 56 -4.65 -7.08 10.20
C THR A 56 -6.09 -6.70 9.92
N ARG A 57 -6.48 -5.44 10.18
CA ARG A 57 -7.85 -4.97 9.93
C ARG A 57 -8.27 -5.15 8.49
N LEU A 58 -7.36 -4.88 7.55
CA LEU A 58 -7.63 -5.03 6.13
C LEU A 58 -7.97 -6.50 5.80
N LEU A 59 -7.18 -7.44 6.30
CA LEU A 59 -7.34 -8.88 6.06
C LEU A 59 -8.52 -9.51 6.81
N THR A 60 -8.98 -8.91 7.91
CA THR A 60 -10.09 -9.41 8.74
C THR A 60 -11.40 -8.64 8.57
N ALA A 61 -11.54 -7.83 7.51
CA ALA A 61 -12.73 -7.00 7.30
C ALA A 61 -13.05 -6.07 8.50
N GLY A 62 -12.01 -5.54 9.15
CA GLY A 62 -12.10 -4.51 10.18
C GLY A 62 -11.94 -5.00 11.61
N GLU A 63 -11.86 -6.32 11.86
CA GLU A 63 -11.63 -6.88 13.18
C GLU A 63 -10.19 -6.61 13.67
N GLN A 64 -10.01 -6.31 14.96
CA GLN A 64 -8.72 -5.89 15.53
C GLN A 64 -8.11 -6.87 16.53
N SER A 65 -8.80 -7.97 16.84
CA SER A 65 -8.48 -8.80 18.00
C SER A 65 -7.40 -9.87 17.74
N VAL A 66 -6.82 -9.90 16.54
CA VAL A 66 -5.94 -10.99 16.09
C VAL A 66 -4.56 -10.41 15.76
N ASP A 67 -3.51 -11.09 16.22
CA ASP A 67 -2.14 -10.77 15.80
C ASP A 67 -1.94 -11.09 14.31
N LEU A 68 -1.16 -10.25 13.60
CA LEU A 68 -0.98 -10.40 12.16
C LEU A 68 -0.31 -11.74 11.80
N LEU A 69 0.72 -12.16 12.55
CA LEU A 69 1.42 -13.41 12.25
C LEU A 69 0.49 -14.60 12.50
N ALA A 70 -0.22 -14.60 13.64
CA ALA A 70 -1.20 -15.63 13.94
C ALA A 70 -2.32 -15.72 12.90
N LEU A 71 -2.76 -14.59 12.33
CA LEU A 71 -3.74 -14.55 11.25
C LEU A 71 -3.22 -15.23 9.97
N LEU A 72 -1.94 -15.00 9.65
CA LEU A 72 -1.31 -15.46 8.41
C LEU A 72 -0.88 -16.93 8.47
N GLU A 73 -0.51 -17.44 9.65
CA GLU A 73 -0.15 -18.85 9.89
C GLU A 73 -1.29 -19.84 9.53
N VAL A 74 -2.52 -19.34 9.47
CA VAL A 74 -3.70 -20.10 9.02
C VAL A 74 -3.59 -20.57 7.57
N ASN A 75 -2.79 -19.88 6.75
CA ASN A 75 -2.53 -20.25 5.38
C ASN A 75 -1.15 -20.92 5.27
N PRO A 76 -1.07 -22.23 4.95
CA PRO A 76 0.21 -22.95 4.91
C PRO A 76 1.17 -22.47 3.81
N LEU A 77 0.69 -21.68 2.85
CA LEU A 77 1.51 -21.11 1.78
C LEU A 77 2.17 -19.78 2.17
N ILE A 78 1.76 -19.19 3.30
CA ILE A 78 2.34 -17.96 3.82
C ILE A 78 3.39 -18.35 4.87
N ASN A 79 4.66 -18.04 4.59
CA ASN A 79 5.73 -18.22 5.57
C ASN A 79 6.00 -16.92 6.33
N ASN A 80 6.52 -17.04 7.55
CA ASN A 80 6.85 -15.87 8.37
C ASN A 80 7.94 -15.01 7.71
N ALA A 81 8.82 -15.63 6.92
CA ALA A 81 9.86 -14.92 6.17
C ALA A 81 9.29 -13.88 5.18
N LEU A 82 8.14 -14.15 4.54
CA LEU A 82 7.46 -13.18 3.67
C LEU A 82 7.07 -11.92 4.45
N VAL A 83 6.54 -12.10 5.66
CA VAL A 83 6.07 -11.00 6.51
C VAL A 83 7.26 -10.24 7.10
N GLU A 84 8.22 -10.96 7.68
CA GLU A 84 9.39 -10.38 8.33
C GLU A 84 10.29 -9.60 7.36
N SER A 85 10.51 -10.13 6.15
CA SER A 85 11.35 -9.46 5.14
C SER A 85 10.75 -8.16 4.60
N ASN A 86 9.42 -8.00 4.69
CA ASN A 86 8.70 -6.82 4.26
C ASN A 86 8.35 -5.85 5.41
N ALA A 87 8.68 -6.24 6.65
CA ALA A 87 8.45 -5.40 7.82
C ALA A 87 9.51 -4.31 7.93
N PHE A 88 9.10 -3.10 8.28
CA PHE A 88 10.02 -2.00 8.60
C PHE A 88 9.45 -1.09 9.67
N THR A 89 10.33 -0.41 10.38
CA THR A 89 9.93 0.58 11.37
C THR A 89 9.75 1.94 10.69
N PHE A 90 8.67 2.67 11.02
CA PHE A 90 8.47 4.04 10.55
C PHE A 90 7.88 4.94 11.64
N LYS A 91 8.01 6.26 11.46
CA LYS A 91 7.49 7.29 12.34
C LYS A 91 6.21 7.90 11.77
N ILE A 92 5.20 8.11 12.61
CA ILE A 92 4.04 8.93 12.26
C ILE A 92 4.27 10.34 12.81
N THR A 93 4.21 11.34 11.94
CA THR A 93 4.37 12.74 12.34
C THR A 93 3.37 13.12 13.44
N GLY A 94 3.89 13.61 14.58
CA GLY A 94 3.08 13.95 15.75
C GLY A 94 2.87 12.81 16.77
N MET A 95 3.36 11.60 16.48
CA MET A 95 3.39 10.48 17.43
C MET A 95 4.80 10.24 17.96
N LYS A 96 4.90 9.91 19.25
CA LYS A 96 6.19 9.60 19.90
C LYS A 96 6.69 8.19 19.62
N GLN A 97 5.75 7.26 19.38
CA GLN A 97 6.06 5.86 19.15
C GLN A 97 6.30 5.60 17.67
N HIS A 98 7.21 4.66 17.39
CA HIS A 98 7.39 4.11 16.06
C HIS A 98 6.38 2.98 15.85
N GLU A 99 6.02 2.77 14.59
CA GLU A 99 5.11 1.71 14.16
C GLU A 99 5.88 0.68 13.34
N ILE A 100 5.46 -0.57 13.41
CA ILE A 100 5.85 -1.59 12.43
C ILE A 100 4.91 -1.45 11.25
N GLY A 101 5.49 -1.17 10.09
CA GLY A 101 4.81 -1.05 8.81
C GLY A 101 5.20 -2.15 7.85
N TYR A 102 4.36 -2.33 6.85
CA TYR A 102 4.58 -3.23 5.73
C TYR A 102 4.35 -2.48 4.44
N ASP A 103 5.12 -2.81 3.40
CA ASP A 103 4.89 -2.25 2.08
C ASP A 103 3.50 -2.68 1.61
N ALA A 104 2.72 -1.77 1.05
CA ALA A 104 1.38 -2.03 0.57
C ALA A 104 1.33 -3.14 -0.49
N LEU A 105 2.43 -3.41 -1.20
CA LEU A 105 2.53 -4.52 -2.16
C LEU A 105 2.46 -5.89 -1.50
N ILE A 106 2.84 -6.05 -0.22
CA ILE A 106 2.71 -7.32 0.49
C ILE A 106 1.26 -7.81 0.51
N VAL A 107 0.30 -6.88 0.47
CA VAL A 107 -1.13 -7.21 0.42
C VAL A 107 -1.40 -8.07 -0.79
N ILE A 108 -0.86 -7.73 -1.97
CA ILE A 108 -1.08 -8.50 -3.20
C ILE A 108 -0.54 -9.91 -3.04
N GLU A 109 0.67 -10.07 -2.51
CA GLU A 109 1.27 -11.38 -2.28
C GLU A 109 0.44 -12.23 -1.31
N ILE A 110 -0.04 -11.64 -0.21
CA ILE A 110 -0.91 -12.33 0.76
C ILE A 110 -2.23 -12.77 0.09
N LEU A 111 -2.85 -11.90 -0.71
CA LEU A 111 -4.10 -12.21 -1.43
C LEU A 111 -3.91 -13.37 -2.41
N GLU A 112 -2.82 -13.36 -3.17
CA GLU A 112 -2.47 -14.45 -4.09
C GLU A 112 -2.29 -15.77 -3.35
N LYS A 113 -1.62 -15.76 -2.18
CA LYS A 113 -1.45 -16.96 -1.37
C LYS A 113 -2.76 -17.49 -0.80
N TYR A 114 -3.69 -16.61 -0.41
CA TYR A 114 -5.04 -17.04 0.00
C TYR A 114 -5.82 -17.69 -1.15
N LEU A 115 -5.72 -17.13 -2.36
CA LEU A 115 -6.36 -17.70 -3.53
C LEU A 115 -5.73 -19.05 -3.93
N GLU A 116 -4.40 -19.13 -3.96
CA GLU A 116 -3.65 -20.35 -4.27
C GLU A 116 -3.96 -21.47 -3.27
N ALA A 117 -4.06 -21.15 -1.98
CA ALA A 117 -4.39 -22.11 -0.94
C ALA A 117 -5.86 -22.58 -1.03
N TRP A 118 -6.77 -21.68 -1.42
CA TRP A 118 -8.16 -22.01 -1.68
C TRP A 118 -8.32 -22.95 -2.88
N GLU A 119 -7.64 -22.66 -3.99
CA GLU A 119 -7.65 -23.50 -5.20
C GLU A 119 -7.08 -24.91 -4.98
N ARG A 120 -6.20 -25.06 -3.98
CA ARG A 120 -5.59 -26.33 -3.60
C ARG A 120 -6.29 -27.06 -2.46
N ASP A 121 -7.46 -26.59 -2.02
CA ASP A 121 -8.20 -27.14 -0.86
C ASP A 121 -7.34 -27.22 0.43
N LEU A 122 -6.39 -26.30 0.59
CA LEU A 122 -5.48 -26.26 1.75
C LEU A 122 -6.07 -25.49 2.95
N LEU A 123 -7.19 -24.81 2.76
CA LEU A 123 -7.84 -24.00 3.78
C LEU A 123 -9.07 -24.70 4.36
N SER A 124 -9.22 -24.66 5.68
CA SER A 124 -10.42 -25.18 6.34
C SER A 124 -11.65 -24.30 6.06
N ARG A 125 -12.85 -24.85 6.22
CA ARG A 125 -14.12 -24.08 6.13
C ARG A 125 -14.20 -22.92 7.14
N ALA A 126 -13.46 -22.97 8.25
CA ALA A 126 -13.40 -21.86 9.21
C ALA A 126 -12.71 -20.62 8.60
N ASN A 127 -11.86 -20.82 7.59
CA ASN A 127 -11.06 -19.77 6.96
C ASN A 127 -11.74 -19.15 5.74
N CYS A 128 -12.96 -19.58 5.39
CA CYS A 128 -13.71 -19.03 4.26
C CYS A 128 -13.86 -17.50 4.35
N LYS A 129 -13.98 -16.94 5.56
CA LYS A 129 -14.07 -15.47 5.75
C LYS A 129 -12.83 -14.73 5.25
N SER A 130 -11.63 -15.27 5.48
CA SER A 130 -10.38 -14.65 5.02
C SER A 130 -10.25 -14.73 3.50
N VAL A 131 -10.71 -15.83 2.90
CA VAL A 131 -10.76 -15.98 1.43
C VAL A 131 -11.77 -15.02 0.80
N ASP A 132 -12.98 -14.92 1.38
CA ASP A 132 -14.00 -13.98 0.91
C ASP A 132 -13.49 -12.54 0.97
N GLN A 133 -12.83 -12.18 2.07
CA GLN A 133 -12.21 -10.86 2.21
C GLN A 133 -11.09 -10.66 1.20
N ALA A 134 -10.25 -11.66 0.97
CA ALA A 134 -9.17 -11.58 -0.02
C ALA A 134 -9.71 -11.33 -1.44
N ILE A 135 -10.73 -12.11 -1.85
CA ILE A 135 -11.42 -11.91 -3.14
C ILE A 135 -12.03 -10.51 -3.22
N SER A 136 -12.61 -10.01 -2.12
CA SER A 136 -13.25 -8.71 -2.08
C SER A 136 -12.26 -7.55 -2.24
N ILE A 137 -11.11 -7.63 -1.58
CA ILE A 137 -10.00 -6.66 -1.74
C ILE A 137 -9.49 -6.72 -3.18
N ALA A 138 -9.20 -7.91 -3.71
CA ALA A 138 -8.70 -8.10 -5.07
C ALA A 138 -9.65 -7.50 -6.12
N ARG A 139 -10.97 -7.73 -6.00
CA ARG A 139 -11.99 -7.15 -6.88
C ARG A 139 -12.02 -5.62 -6.81
N THR A 140 -11.90 -5.06 -5.61
CA THR A 140 -11.86 -3.61 -5.41
C THR A 140 -10.63 -2.99 -6.08
N CYS A 141 -9.45 -3.59 -5.86
CA CYS A 141 -8.21 -3.16 -6.49
C CYS A 141 -8.27 -3.29 -8.02
N LEU A 142 -8.80 -4.40 -8.54
CA LEU A 142 -8.96 -4.60 -9.98
C LEU A 142 -9.86 -3.53 -10.60
N ARG A 143 -10.99 -3.22 -9.96
CA ARG A 143 -11.91 -2.18 -10.44
C ARG A 143 -11.24 -0.80 -10.47
N VAL A 144 -10.58 -0.40 -9.37
CA VAL A 144 -9.91 0.90 -9.28
C VAL A 144 -8.74 0.97 -10.25
N GLY A 145 -7.94 -0.09 -10.34
CA GLY A 145 -6.80 -0.19 -11.25
C GLY A 145 -7.22 -0.06 -12.72
N LEU A 146 -8.28 -0.77 -13.13
CA LEU A 146 -8.82 -0.65 -14.49
C LEU A 146 -9.28 0.77 -14.81
N MET A 147 -10.02 1.41 -13.90
CA MET A 147 -10.44 2.80 -14.09
C MET A 147 -9.25 3.75 -14.18
N ALA A 148 -8.26 3.59 -13.30
CA ALA A 148 -7.04 4.41 -13.30
C ALA A 148 -6.25 4.26 -14.61
N MET A 149 -6.11 3.03 -15.13
CA MET A 149 -5.43 2.79 -16.41
C MET A 149 -6.17 3.43 -17.59
N ILE A 150 -7.50 3.39 -17.61
CA ILE A 150 -8.30 4.07 -18.65
C ILE A 150 -8.14 5.59 -18.54
N ASP A 151 -8.22 6.14 -17.34
CA ASP A 151 -8.07 7.58 -17.09
C ASP A 151 -6.68 8.09 -17.52
N ASP A 152 -5.64 7.30 -17.28
CA ASP A 152 -4.27 7.61 -17.70
C ASP A 152 -4.10 7.52 -19.23
N ALA A 153 -4.54 6.40 -19.83
CA ALA A 153 -4.45 6.17 -21.28
C ALA A 153 -5.23 7.20 -22.11
N THR A 154 -6.32 7.74 -21.57
CA THR A 154 -7.14 8.78 -22.23
C THR A 154 -6.68 10.21 -21.91
N GLY A 155 -5.74 10.39 -20.96
CA GLY A 155 -5.37 11.70 -20.43
C GLY A 155 -6.46 12.39 -19.59
N PHE A 156 -7.53 11.66 -19.24
CA PHE A 156 -8.65 12.20 -18.47
C PHE A 156 -8.22 12.72 -17.10
N LEU A 157 -7.25 12.06 -16.45
CA LEU A 157 -6.75 12.49 -15.14
C LEU A 157 -6.10 13.89 -15.18
N ALA A 158 -5.32 14.17 -16.23
CA ALA A 158 -4.69 15.48 -16.45
C ALA A 158 -5.75 16.55 -16.72
N HIS A 159 -6.71 16.25 -17.60
CA HIS A 159 -7.82 17.15 -17.92
C HIS A 159 -8.65 17.51 -16.69
N LYS A 160 -9.04 16.51 -15.88
CA LYS A 160 -9.82 16.70 -14.65
C LYS A 160 -9.06 17.49 -13.58
N THR A 161 -7.75 17.26 -13.45
CA THR A 161 -6.90 17.99 -12.51
C THR A 161 -6.85 19.47 -12.86
N ASN A 162 -6.65 19.80 -14.14
CA ASN A 162 -6.65 21.18 -14.62
C ASN A 162 -7.97 21.89 -14.34
N GLN A 163 -9.11 21.28 -14.68
CA GLN A 163 -10.42 21.86 -14.39
C GLN A 163 -10.64 22.13 -12.90
N THR A 164 -10.25 21.18 -12.05
CA THR A 164 -10.36 21.33 -10.59
C THR A 164 -9.51 22.49 -10.07
N MET A 165 -8.30 22.68 -10.62
CA MET A 165 -7.43 23.80 -10.25
C MET A 165 -8.02 25.14 -10.70
N TYR A 166 -8.56 25.23 -11.91
CA TYR A 166 -9.20 26.46 -12.40
C TYR A 166 -10.35 26.90 -11.47
N VAL A 167 -11.25 25.98 -11.12
CA VAL A 167 -12.37 26.29 -10.20
C VAL A 167 -11.87 26.77 -8.83
N LYS A 168 -10.82 26.14 -8.29
CA LYS A 168 -10.22 26.57 -7.00
C LYS A 168 -9.58 27.96 -7.09
N MET A 169 -8.90 28.27 -8.20
CA MET A 169 -8.30 29.59 -8.42
C MET A 169 -9.38 30.67 -8.59
N GLU A 170 -10.47 30.39 -9.31
CA GLU A 170 -11.62 31.28 -9.47
C GLU A 170 -12.24 31.62 -8.11
N ALA A 171 -12.50 30.60 -7.29
CA ALA A 171 -13.07 30.76 -5.96
C ALA A 171 -12.16 31.58 -5.03
N LEU A 172 -10.83 31.36 -5.11
CA LEU A 172 -9.86 32.14 -4.33
C LEU A 172 -9.87 33.62 -4.72
N LYS A 173 -9.90 33.92 -6.04
CA LYS A 173 -9.98 35.30 -6.53
C LYS A 173 -11.24 36.01 -6.03
N MET A 174 -12.40 35.36 -6.09
CA MET A 174 -13.66 35.92 -5.59
C MET A 174 -13.62 36.21 -4.08
N LEU A 175 -12.99 35.34 -3.29
CA LEU A 175 -12.79 35.55 -1.85
C LEU A 175 -11.83 36.70 -1.52
N THR A 176 -10.82 36.94 -2.36
CA THR A 176 -9.90 38.07 -2.20
C THR A 176 -10.60 39.39 -2.54
N ILE A 177 -11.41 39.43 -3.59
CA ILE A 177 -12.18 40.63 -3.99
C ILE A 177 -13.25 40.97 -2.95
N ALA A 178 -13.91 39.98 -2.34
CA ALA A 178 -14.94 40.21 -1.31
C ALA A 178 -14.40 40.67 0.06
N LYS A 179 -13.08 40.68 0.26
CA LYS A 179 -12.42 41.08 1.52
C LYS A 179 -11.65 42.40 1.43
N GLY A 180 -11.60 43.02 0.26
CA GLY A 180 -11.05 44.37 0.04
C GLY A 180 -12.16 45.39 -0.14
#